data_AF-A0A4U8T693-F1
#
_entry.id   AF-A0A4U8T693-F1
#
_cell.length_a   1.000
_cell.length_b   1.000
_cell.length_c   1.000
_cell.angle_alpha   90.00
_cell.angle_beta   90.00
_cell.angle_gamma   90.00
#
_symmetry.space_group_name_H-M   'P 1'
#
loop_
_entity.id
_entity.type
_entity.pdbx_description
1 polymer ?
#
loop_
_entity_poly.entity_id
_entity_poly.type
_entity_poly.pdbx_seq_one_letter_code
_entity_poly.pdbx_strand_id
1 'polypeptide(L)'
;MENKYGLKTSNQLNKAGYKGIGSNSNVYWARDSKQIKEIWDDITEGAEILEDRINPKTGERIAMRKLSDGTILRLRKTSRTGGSAIDIGRKKPNNVIHNKAKEDGDW
;
A
#
# COMPACT_ATOMS: atom_id res chain seq x y z
N MET A 1 -2.96 16.84 11.10
CA MET A 1 -3.56 16.88 9.75
C MET A 1 -3.89 15.44 9.37
N GLU A 2 -5.16 15.15 9.09
CA GLU A 2 -5.59 13.81 8.66
C GLU A 2 -5.50 13.70 7.14
N ASN A 3 -5.13 12.54 6.62
CA ASN A 3 -5.14 12.29 5.17
C ASN A 3 -6.59 12.05 4.68
N LYS A 4 -6.84 12.28 3.38
CA LYS A 4 -8.14 12.10 2.70
C LYS A 4 -8.79 10.74 3.02
N TYR A 5 -7.98 9.71 3.26
CA TYR A 5 -8.42 8.33 3.43
C TYR A 5 -8.56 7.90 4.90
N GLY A 6 -8.37 8.81 5.86
CA GLY A 6 -8.49 8.52 7.30
C GLY A 6 -7.45 7.53 7.84
N LEU A 7 -6.35 7.28 7.11
CA LEU A 7 -5.33 6.31 7.51
C LEU A 7 -4.57 6.79 8.74
N LYS A 8 -4.22 5.87 9.64
CA LYS A 8 -3.34 6.17 10.77
C LYS A 8 -1.95 5.61 10.49
N THR A 9 -0.93 6.38 10.86
CA THR A 9 0.46 5.89 10.84
C THR A 9 0.70 4.90 11.96
N SER A 10 1.71 4.04 11.81
CA SER A 10 2.09 3.14 12.91
C SER A 10 2.41 3.88 14.21
N ASN A 11 3.02 5.07 14.13
CA ASN A 11 3.29 5.90 15.30
C ASN A 11 2.01 6.39 16.00
N GLN A 12 0.98 6.75 15.24
CA GLN A 12 -0.32 7.12 15.82
C GLN A 12 -0.99 5.93 16.49
N LEU A 13 -0.95 4.74 15.87
CA LEU A 13 -1.50 3.52 16.46
C LEU A 13 -0.74 3.11 17.73
N ASN A 14 0.59 3.19 17.74
CA ASN A 14 1.39 2.91 18.93
C ASN A 14 1.05 3.86 20.09
N LYS A 15 0.88 5.17 19.80
CA LYS A 15 0.42 6.14 20.82
C LYS A 15 -0.99 5.85 21.35
N ALA A 16 -1.85 5.25 20.53
CA ALA A 16 -3.19 4.83 20.91
C ALA A 16 -3.22 3.45 21.61
N GLY A 17 -2.07 2.82 21.87
CA GLY A 17 -1.97 1.57 22.62
C GLY A 17 -1.99 0.28 21.79
N TYR A 18 -2.05 0.36 20.46
CA TYR A 18 -1.92 -0.81 19.60
C TYR A 18 -0.49 -1.36 19.64
N LYS A 19 -0.33 -2.65 19.96
CA LYS A 19 0.97 -3.34 20.02
C LYS A 19 1.21 -4.17 18.75
N GLY A 20 2.47 -4.49 18.44
CA GLY A 20 2.84 -5.35 17.30
C GLY A 20 2.82 -4.65 15.93
N ILE A 21 2.88 -3.31 15.94
CA ILE A 21 2.98 -2.46 14.77
C ILE A 21 4.28 -1.65 14.94
N GLY A 22 5.32 -1.92 14.13
CA GLY A 22 6.63 -1.25 14.31
C GLY A 22 6.52 0.28 14.28
N SER A 23 7.47 1.02 14.85
CA SER A 23 7.41 2.49 15.04
C SER A 23 7.71 3.34 13.79
N ASN A 24 7.33 2.85 12.61
CA ASN A 24 7.63 3.54 11.35
C ASN A 24 6.61 4.65 11.08
N SER A 25 7.07 5.90 10.99
CA SER A 25 6.25 7.06 10.59
C SER A 25 5.73 6.99 9.16
N ASN A 26 6.39 6.19 8.32
CA ASN A 26 6.16 6.13 6.88
C ASN A 26 5.18 5.01 6.46
N VAL A 27 4.61 4.30 7.44
CA VAL A 27 3.64 3.22 7.21
C VAL A 27 2.27 3.69 7.67
N TYR A 28 1.33 3.67 6.74
CA TYR A 28 -0.08 4.01 6.92
C TYR A 28 -0.91 2.73 6.87
N TRP A 29 -1.88 2.61 7.77
CA TRP A 29 -2.70 1.42 7.90
C TRP A 29 -4.08 1.62 7.29
N ALA A 30 -4.37 0.82 6.27
CA ALA A 30 -5.71 0.65 5.73
C ALA A 30 -6.44 -0.44 6.53
N ARG A 31 -7.77 -0.30 6.64
CA ARG A 31 -8.63 -1.21 7.42
C ARG A 31 -8.70 -2.61 6.82
N ASP A 32 -8.73 -2.69 5.48
CA ASP A 32 -8.91 -3.91 4.71
C ASP A 32 -8.35 -3.75 3.29
N SER A 33 -8.39 -4.84 2.51
CA SER A 33 -7.92 -4.83 1.12
C SER A 33 -8.85 -4.04 0.20
N LYS A 34 -10.14 -3.90 0.56
CA LYS A 34 -11.09 -3.08 -0.19
C LYS A 34 -10.66 -1.61 -0.18
N GLN A 35 -10.28 -1.08 0.98
CA GLN A 35 -9.78 0.28 1.10
C GLN A 35 -8.46 0.47 0.35
N ILE A 36 -7.57 -0.53 0.32
CA ILE A 36 -6.36 -0.48 -0.52
C ILE A 36 -6.74 -0.31 -1.99
N LYS A 37 -7.72 -1.07 -2.48
CA LYS A 37 -8.21 -0.98 -3.86
C LYS A 37 -8.81 0.39 -4.16
N GLU A 38 -9.70 0.88 -3.30
CA GLU A 38 -10.31 2.21 -3.42
C GLU A 38 -9.23 3.31 -3.50
N ILE A 39 -8.21 3.24 -2.65
CA ILE A 39 -7.09 4.19 -2.67
C ILE A 39 -6.28 4.05 -3.96
N TRP A 40 -5.96 2.82 -4.39
CA TRP A 40 -5.21 2.58 -5.61
C TRP A 40 -5.91 3.17 -6.83
N ASP A 41 -7.20 2.89 -7.00
CA ASP A 41 -7.98 3.36 -8.13
C ASP A 41 -8.04 4.90 -8.15
N ASP A 42 -8.25 5.54 -6.99
CA ASP A 42 -8.29 7.02 -6.85
C ASP A 42 -6.93 7.68 -7.12
N ILE A 43 -5.83 7.17 -6.55
CA ILE A 43 -4.51 7.80 -6.73
C ILE A 43 -3.88 7.50 -8.09
N THR A 44 -4.38 6.50 -8.83
CA THR A 44 -3.85 6.12 -10.14
C THR A 44 -4.74 6.58 -11.30
N GLU A 45 -5.80 7.34 -11.02
CA GLU A 45 -6.62 7.98 -12.03
C GLU A 45 -5.75 8.90 -12.93
N GLY A 46 -5.74 8.61 -14.23
CA GLY A 46 -4.92 9.35 -15.20
C GLY A 46 -3.41 9.06 -15.14
N ALA A 47 -2.95 8.11 -14.33
CA ALA A 47 -1.55 7.73 -14.25
C ALA A 47 -1.08 6.92 -15.48
N GLU A 48 0.19 7.06 -15.84
CA GLU A 48 0.84 6.24 -16.86
C GLU A 48 0.89 4.78 -16.38
N ILE A 49 0.37 3.86 -17.21
CA ILE A 49 0.47 2.42 -17.00
C ILE A 49 1.87 1.98 -17.41
N LEU A 50 2.63 1.45 -16.46
CA LEU A 50 3.93 0.84 -16.73
C LEU A 50 3.79 -0.68 -16.87
N GLU A 51 4.81 -1.32 -17.42
CA GLU A 51 4.91 -2.78 -17.41
C GLU A 51 4.91 -3.29 -15.97
N ASP A 52 4.03 -4.25 -15.71
CA ASP A 52 3.92 -4.87 -14.39
C ASP A 52 5.12 -5.75 -14.10
N ARG A 53 5.49 -5.84 -12.82
CA ARG A 53 6.64 -6.63 -12.38
C ARG A 53 6.18 -7.91 -11.71
N ILE A 54 7.03 -8.93 -11.69
CA ILE A 54 6.80 -10.13 -10.91
C ILE A 54 7.62 -10.06 -9.62
N ASN A 55 6.99 -10.32 -8.48
CA ASN A 55 7.70 -10.46 -7.22
C ASN A 55 8.52 -11.77 -7.27
N PRO A 56 9.87 -11.72 -7.23
CA PRO A 56 10.69 -12.91 -7.38
C PRO A 56 10.55 -13.89 -6.20
N LYS A 57 10.06 -13.42 -5.04
CA LYS A 57 9.90 -14.27 -3.85
C LYS A 57 8.55 -14.99 -3.81
N THR A 58 7.51 -14.37 -4.35
CA THR A 58 6.14 -14.91 -4.26
C THR A 58 5.54 -15.33 -5.60
N GLY A 59 6.14 -14.92 -6.73
CA GLY A 59 5.57 -15.11 -8.07
C GLY A 59 4.40 -14.18 -8.39
N GLU A 60 3.97 -13.37 -7.43
CA GLU A 60 2.80 -12.49 -7.54
C GLU A 60 3.09 -11.28 -8.44
N ARG A 61 2.07 -10.85 -9.17
CA ARG A 61 2.11 -9.63 -10.00
C ARG A 61 2.17 -8.38 -9.11
N ILE A 62 2.99 -7.42 -9.51
CA ILE A 62 3.11 -6.09 -8.93
C ILE A 62 2.64 -5.10 -9.99
N ALA A 63 1.49 -4.48 -9.75
CA ALA A 63 0.97 -3.48 -10.67
C ALA A 63 1.78 -2.18 -10.56
N MET A 64 2.22 -1.63 -11.69
CA MET A 64 3.11 -0.48 -11.73
C MET A 64 2.41 0.73 -12.38
N ARG A 65 2.44 1.89 -11.72
CA ARG A 65 1.92 3.15 -12.26
C ARG A 65 2.92 4.28 -12.07
N LYS A 66 2.88 5.28 -12.96
CA LYS A 66 3.67 6.50 -12.84
C LYS A 66 2.78 7.73 -12.91
N LEU A 67 2.83 8.53 -11.87
CA LEU A 67 2.13 9.81 -11.79
C LEU A 67 2.80 10.85 -12.69
N SER A 68 2.09 11.93 -12.99
CA SER A 68 2.56 13.03 -13.84
C SER A 68 3.82 13.74 -13.30
N ASP A 69 4.00 13.78 -11.97
CA ASP A 69 5.21 14.27 -11.31
C ASP A 69 6.40 13.27 -11.38
N GLY A 70 6.18 12.11 -12.01
CA GLY A 70 7.14 11.02 -12.12
C GLY A 70 7.30 10.19 -10.85
N THR A 71 6.38 10.29 -9.88
CA THR A 71 6.28 9.36 -8.75
C THR A 71 5.87 7.97 -9.25
N ILE A 72 6.59 6.94 -8.79
CA ILE A 72 6.27 5.55 -9.10
C ILE A 72 5.43 4.95 -7.98
N LEU A 73 4.32 4.30 -8.34
CA LEU A 73 3.42 3.58 -7.47
C LEU A 73 3.49 2.09 -7.77
N ARG A 74 3.45 1.27 -6.72
CA ARG A 74 3.52 -0.20 -6.84
C ARG A 74 2.48 -0.83 -5.94
N LEU A 75 1.49 -1.52 -6.53
CA LEU A 75 0.53 -2.34 -5.79
C LEU A 75 1.05 -3.78 -5.75
N ARG A 76 1.20 -4.32 -4.53
CA ARG A 76 1.71 -5.69 -4.33
C ARG A 76 0.97 -6.40 -3.20
N LYS A 77 0.88 -7.72 -3.31
CA LYS A 77 0.57 -8.57 -2.16
C LYS A 77 1.75 -8.60 -1.19
N THR A 78 1.47 -8.65 0.11
CA THR A 78 2.50 -8.66 1.16
C THR A 78 2.83 -10.06 1.66
N SER A 79 1.91 -11.02 1.52
CA SER A 79 2.14 -12.42 1.85
C SER A 79 1.28 -13.35 0.99
N ARG A 80 1.66 -14.64 0.92
CA ARG A 80 0.84 -15.69 0.29
C ARG A 80 -0.49 -15.91 1.03
N THR A 81 -0.56 -15.50 2.31
CA THR A 81 -1.71 -15.72 3.20
C THR A 81 -2.61 -14.49 3.34
N GLY A 82 -2.39 -13.44 2.54
CA GLY A 82 -3.21 -12.23 2.48
C GLY A 82 -2.48 -10.94 2.87
N GLY A 83 -3.13 -9.81 2.60
CA GLY A 83 -2.61 -8.45 2.79
C GLY A 83 -2.01 -7.85 1.52
N SER A 84 -2.30 -6.58 1.29
CA SER A 84 -1.87 -5.80 0.14
C SER A 84 -1.20 -4.50 0.58
N ALA A 85 -0.32 -3.97 -0.26
CA ALA A 85 0.36 -2.72 0.00
C ALA A 85 0.54 -1.89 -1.26
N ILE A 86 0.45 -0.57 -1.08
CA ILE A 86 0.82 0.44 -2.07
C ILE A 86 2.13 1.06 -1.61
N ASP A 87 3.19 0.81 -2.36
CA ASP A 87 4.48 1.46 -2.16
C ASP A 87 4.54 2.74 -3.00
N ILE A 88 4.89 3.87 -2.38
CA ILE A 88 4.92 5.19 -3.01
C ILE A 88 6.38 5.70 -3.07
N GLY A 89 6.92 5.90 -4.27
CA GLY A 89 8.24 6.50 -4.50
C GLY A 89 9.23 5.67 -5.32
N ARG A 90 10.35 6.31 -5.71
CA ARG A 90 11.28 5.83 -6.76
C ARG A 90 12.32 4.77 -6.35
N LYS A 91 12.91 4.81 -5.14
CA LYS A 91 14.07 3.94 -4.78
C LYS A 91 13.94 3.19 -3.44
N LYS A 92 13.12 3.68 -2.53
CA LYS A 92 12.56 2.98 -1.36
C LYS A 92 11.13 3.50 -1.24
N PRO A 93 10.14 2.71 -0.77
CA PRO A 93 8.85 3.32 -0.47
C PRO A 93 9.09 4.41 0.58
N ASN A 94 8.93 5.67 0.17
CA ASN A 94 9.01 6.80 1.09
C ASN A 94 7.81 6.76 2.03
N ASN A 95 6.68 6.28 1.50
CA ASN A 95 5.49 5.91 2.25
C ASN A 95 4.96 4.56 1.77
N VAL A 96 4.34 3.80 2.67
CA VAL A 96 3.64 2.54 2.39
C VAL A 96 2.24 2.63 2.96
N ILE A 97 1.23 2.31 2.17
CA ILE A 97 -0.12 2.02 2.67
C ILE A 97 -0.27 0.52 2.73
N HIS A 98 -0.68 -0.03 3.87
CA HIS A 98 -0.65 -1.47 4.13
C HIS A 98 -1.89 -1.90 4.93
N ASN A 99 -2.43 -3.09 4.66
CA ASN A 99 -3.36 -3.79 5.54
C ASN A 99 -2.81 -5.17 5.96
N LYS A 100 -3.18 -5.65 7.16
CA LYS A 100 -2.89 -7.03 7.60
C LYS A 100 -4.05 -8.01 7.35
N ALA A 101 -5.19 -7.53 6.84
CA ALA A 101 -6.37 -8.36 6.69
C ALA A 101 -6.10 -9.48 5.67
N LYS A 102 -6.59 -10.69 5.98
CA LYS A 102 -6.62 -11.77 5.00
C LYS A 102 -7.51 -11.33 3.83
N GLU A 103 -7.08 -11.69 2.63
CA GLU A 103 -7.87 -11.48 1.42
C GLU A 103 -8.90 -12.61 1.34
N ASP A 104 -10.16 -12.32 1.70
CA ASP A 104 -11.28 -13.22 1.43
C ASP A 104 -11.86 -12.88 0.05
N GLY A 105 -11.34 -13.53 -0.99
CA GLY A 105 -11.85 -13.41 -2.36
C GLY A 105 -10.75 -13.34 -3.42
N ASP A 106 -11.09 -13.87 -4.61
CA ASP A 106 -10.27 -13.74 -5.80
C ASP A 106 -10.27 -12.29 -6.31
N TRP A 107 -9.14 -11.92 -6.89
CA TRP A 107 -8.65 -10.58 -7.14
C TRP A 107 -8.75 -10.27 -8.63
#